data_AF-A0A9P8F0A1-F1
#
_entry.id   AF-A0A9P8F0A1-F1
#
_cell.length_a   1.000
_cell.length_b   1.000
_cell.length_c   1.000
_cell.angle_alpha   90.00
_cell.angle_beta   90.00
_cell.angle_gamma   90.00
#
_symmetry.space_group_name_H-M   'P 1'
#
loop_
_entity.id
_entity.type
_entity.pdbx_description
1 polymer ?
#
loop_
_entity_poly.entity_id
_entity_poly.type
_entity_poly.pdbx_seq_one_letter_code
_entity_poly.pdbx_strand_id
1 'polypeptide(L)'
;VIPVSFYMSMFAIHFLCLVNPGDGDGFMSSEFQSTLNSKGMQDVPADVAFGSRVSIRHHNTQGGYLHSHSHMYPTGSKQQQITLYPHKDENNVWLLENQTQPVDLEGNEIKTPLAWDNIEPTLIEDGAVLKLYHVITDRRVHSHDHRPPVTDADWQNEVSAYGYEGFEGDANDLFKVEIVKHLSDGEVAKERLRTIETKFKLVHIMTGCVLFSHKVKLPDWGFEQQEVTCAKGGTLPNSIWYIESNDHPQLKEDAEKVNYRNPGFFGKFWELQKVMWTTNAGLVESHAWDSRPQSWPILRRGINFWGKDHRQIYLIGNPLIWWTSTVSVVVYLAFKALAVLRWQRGYKDYNNVPFKRFDYEVGTSVLGWALHWL
;
A
#
# COMPACT_ATOMS: atom_id res chain seq x y z
N VAL A 1 21.08 -19.04 -16.10
CA VAL A 1 21.81 -18.79 -14.83
C VAL A 1 22.47 -17.42 -14.83
N ILE A 2 23.45 -17.14 -15.71
CA ILE A 2 24.22 -15.88 -15.69
C ILE A 2 23.36 -14.59 -15.64
N PRO A 3 22.36 -14.37 -16.52
CA PRO A 3 21.58 -13.12 -16.48
C PRO A 3 20.77 -12.94 -15.19
N VAL A 4 20.21 -14.04 -14.68
CA VAL A 4 19.43 -14.05 -13.43
C VAL A 4 20.33 -13.78 -12.23
N SER A 5 21.51 -14.40 -12.17
CA SER A 5 22.48 -14.17 -11.10
C SER A 5 22.98 -12.73 -11.08
N PHE A 6 23.27 -12.14 -12.25
CA PHE A 6 23.65 -10.74 -12.34
C PHE A 6 22.52 -9.80 -11.92
N TYR A 7 21.29 -10.07 -12.37
CA TYR A 7 20.12 -9.28 -11.96
C TYR A 7 19.94 -9.30 -10.44
N MET A 8 19.93 -10.49 -9.83
CA MET A 8 19.78 -10.62 -8.38
C MET A 8 20.95 -10.00 -7.60
N SER A 9 22.19 -10.08 -8.11
CA SER A 9 23.33 -9.45 -7.43
C SER A 9 23.24 -7.93 -7.44
N MET A 10 22.70 -7.31 -8.50
CA MET A 10 22.44 -5.88 -8.52
C MET A 10 21.41 -5.47 -7.45
N PHE A 11 20.37 -6.28 -7.24
CA PHE A 11 19.41 -6.05 -6.14
C PHE A 11 20.03 -6.28 -4.76
N ALA A 12 20.96 -7.23 -4.63
CA ALA A 12 21.70 -7.41 -3.39
C ALA A 12 22.55 -6.17 -3.06
N ILE A 13 23.27 -5.63 -4.06
CA ILE A 13 24.01 -4.37 -3.92
C ILE A 13 23.06 -3.22 -3.60
N HIS A 14 21.92 -3.12 -4.28
CA HIS A 14 20.91 -2.10 -4.03
C HIS A 14 20.44 -2.09 -2.56
N PHE A 15 20.10 -3.25 -2.00
CA PHE A 15 19.68 -3.36 -0.60
C PHE A 15 20.81 -3.13 0.40
N LEU A 16 22.07 -3.38 0.02
CA LEU A 16 23.24 -3.08 0.86
C LEU A 16 23.56 -1.58 0.89
N CYS A 17 23.36 -0.87 -0.23
CA CYS A 17 23.65 0.55 -0.34
C CYS A 17 22.52 1.43 0.21
N LEU A 18 21.25 1.05 -0.02
CA LEU A 18 20.08 1.85 0.35
C LEU A 18 19.45 1.33 1.63
N VAL A 19 20.08 1.67 2.75
CA VAL A 19 19.66 1.25 4.10
C VAL A 19 18.87 2.31 4.85
N ASN A 20 18.81 3.56 4.39
CA ASN A 20 18.13 4.63 5.11
C ASN A 20 16.70 4.83 4.59
N PRO A 21 15.72 5.11 5.47
CA PRO A 21 14.35 5.42 5.09
C PRO A 21 14.24 6.77 4.35
N GLY A 22 13.14 6.95 3.65
CA GLY A 22 12.81 8.16 2.88
C GLY A 22 11.44 8.02 2.23
N ASP A 23 10.92 9.08 1.60
CA ASP A 23 9.50 9.18 1.19
C ASP A 23 8.94 8.02 0.35
N GLY A 24 9.80 7.25 -0.32
CA GLY A 24 9.42 6.07 -1.10
C GLY A 24 9.28 4.76 -0.31
N ASP A 25 9.63 4.72 0.97
CA ASP A 25 9.54 3.50 1.78
C ASP A 25 8.09 3.11 2.12
N GLY A 26 7.16 4.07 2.11
CA GLY A 26 5.73 3.87 2.33
C GLY A 26 5.06 2.91 1.34
N PHE A 27 5.68 2.63 0.19
CA PHE A 27 5.20 1.60 -0.75
C PHE A 27 5.52 0.17 -0.33
N MET A 28 6.43 -0.01 0.62
CA MET A 28 6.89 -1.30 1.11
C MET A 28 6.15 -1.70 2.40
N SER A 29 6.08 -2.99 2.67
CA SER A 29 5.55 -3.55 3.92
C SER A 29 6.35 -3.09 5.14
N SER A 30 5.73 -3.14 6.31
CA SER A 30 6.43 -2.81 7.55
C SER A 30 7.57 -3.79 7.85
N GLU A 31 7.45 -5.07 7.45
CA GLU A 31 8.54 -6.06 7.53
C GLU A 31 9.74 -5.68 6.65
N PHE A 32 9.50 -5.09 5.48
CA PHE A 32 10.59 -4.58 4.65
C PHE A 32 11.20 -3.33 5.27
N GLN A 33 10.36 -2.39 5.70
CA GLN A 33 10.79 -1.13 6.32
C GLN A 33 11.59 -1.35 7.61
N SER A 34 11.32 -2.43 8.36
CA SER A 34 12.06 -2.79 9.58
C SER A 34 13.53 -3.11 9.32
N THR A 35 13.87 -3.49 8.08
CA THR A 35 15.26 -3.72 7.68
C THR A 35 16.03 -2.45 7.32
N LEU A 36 15.36 -1.30 7.26
CA LEU A 36 15.99 0.00 7.08
C LEU A 36 16.47 0.55 8.43
N ASN A 37 17.42 1.47 8.40
CA ASN A 37 17.93 2.24 9.54
C ASN A 37 16.89 3.26 10.03
N SER A 38 15.67 2.81 10.29
CA SER A 38 14.64 3.61 10.91
C SER A 38 14.83 3.55 12.43
N LYS A 39 14.90 4.71 13.09
CA LYS A 39 14.86 4.76 14.56
C LYS A 39 13.52 4.27 15.14
N GLY A 40 12.52 4.07 14.28
CA GLY A 40 11.11 3.91 14.66
C GLY A 40 10.57 2.49 14.73
N MET A 41 11.32 1.44 14.40
CA MET A 41 10.86 0.05 14.55
C MET A 41 11.58 -0.66 15.69
N GLN A 42 11.33 -0.16 16.90
CA GLN A 42 11.83 -0.78 18.13
C GLN A 42 10.94 -1.94 18.55
N ASP A 43 11.49 -2.80 19.42
CA ASP A 43 10.73 -3.87 20.04
C ASP A 43 9.61 -3.25 20.90
N VAL A 44 8.38 -3.67 20.62
CA VAL A 44 7.16 -3.13 21.26
C VAL A 44 6.51 -4.22 22.13
N PRO A 45 5.88 -3.86 23.25
CA PRO A 45 5.12 -4.81 24.07
C PRO A 45 4.12 -5.62 23.24
N ALA A 46 4.22 -6.95 23.36
CA ALA A 46 3.43 -7.89 22.58
C ALA A 46 1.95 -7.83 22.96
N ASP A 47 1.67 -7.70 24.25
CA ASP A 47 0.33 -7.85 24.80
C ASP A 47 -0.44 -6.54 24.80
N VAL A 48 -1.66 -6.57 24.25
CA VAL A 48 -2.53 -5.40 24.14
C VAL A 48 -3.66 -5.51 25.18
N ALA A 49 -3.87 -4.43 25.93
CA ALA A 49 -4.86 -4.35 27.00
C ALA A 49 -5.77 -3.12 26.82
N PHE A 50 -6.89 -3.10 27.52
CA PHE A 50 -7.65 -1.86 27.69
C PHE A 50 -6.79 -0.81 28.40
N GLY A 51 -6.79 0.43 27.91
CA GLY A 51 -5.87 1.50 28.30
C GLY A 51 -4.62 1.61 27.43
N SER A 52 -4.34 0.60 26.59
CA SER A 52 -3.19 0.66 25.66
C SER A 52 -3.37 1.79 24.65
N ARG A 53 -2.28 2.52 24.42
CA ARG A 53 -2.11 3.51 23.36
C ARG A 53 -1.46 2.82 22.17
N VAL A 54 -2.24 2.66 21.12
CA VAL A 54 -1.86 1.85 19.96
C VAL A 54 -1.88 2.65 18.68
N SER A 55 -1.02 2.27 17.72
CA SER A 55 -1.21 2.63 16.32
C SER A 55 -1.74 1.44 15.55
N ILE A 56 -2.85 1.64 14.83
CA ILE A 56 -3.53 0.59 14.08
C ILE A 56 -3.24 0.81 12.60
N ARG A 57 -2.75 -0.23 11.91
CA ARG A 57 -2.37 -0.17 10.50
C ARG A 57 -3.28 -1.05 9.65
N HIS A 58 -3.66 -0.55 8.48
CA HIS A 58 -4.44 -1.33 7.53
C HIS A 58 -3.54 -2.35 6.82
N HIS A 59 -4.03 -3.59 6.68
CA HIS A 59 -3.19 -4.69 6.19
C HIS A 59 -2.97 -4.67 4.67
N ASN A 60 -4.01 -4.34 3.90
CA ASN A 60 -3.97 -4.53 2.44
C ASN A 60 -3.61 -3.27 1.64
N THR A 61 -3.66 -2.08 2.23
CA THR A 61 -3.32 -0.84 1.55
C THR A 61 -2.07 -0.20 2.14
N GLN A 62 -1.39 0.56 1.29
CA GLN A 62 -0.28 1.42 1.71
C GLN A 62 -0.76 2.78 2.23
N GLY A 63 -2.05 2.88 2.61
CA GLY A 63 -2.58 4.08 3.26
C GLY A 63 -2.01 4.29 4.66
N GLY A 64 -1.52 3.22 5.29
CA GLY A 64 -0.82 3.28 6.58
C GLY A 64 -1.76 3.20 7.77
N TYR A 65 -1.66 4.18 8.66
CA TYR A 65 -2.24 4.15 9.99
C TYR A 65 -3.63 4.76 10.00
N LEU A 66 -4.52 4.19 10.83
CA LEU A 66 -5.76 4.85 11.22
C LEU A 66 -5.43 6.20 11.85
N HIS A 67 -5.93 7.27 11.26
CA HIS A 67 -5.52 8.62 11.55
C HIS A 67 -6.72 9.54 11.71
N SER A 68 -6.60 10.55 12.57
CA SER A 68 -7.62 11.58 12.75
C SER A 68 -6.97 12.92 13.11
N HIS A 69 -7.56 14.02 12.67
CA HIS A 69 -7.06 15.37 12.93
C HIS A 69 -8.24 16.35 12.93
N SER A 70 -8.07 17.57 13.43
CA SER A 70 -9.16 18.52 13.70
C SER A 70 -9.91 19.10 12.48
N HIS A 71 -9.81 18.49 11.30
CA HIS A 71 -10.58 18.87 10.11
C HIS A 71 -11.87 18.04 10.01
N MET A 72 -12.94 18.67 9.55
CA MET A 72 -14.27 18.06 9.42
C MET A 72 -14.53 17.63 7.97
N TYR A 73 -15.39 16.64 7.76
CA TYR A 73 -15.88 16.33 6.42
C TYR A 73 -16.67 17.52 5.84
N PRO A 74 -16.48 17.86 4.54
CA PRO A 74 -17.26 18.93 3.91
C PRO A 74 -18.71 18.52 3.63
N THR A 75 -18.95 17.22 3.49
CA THR A 75 -20.25 16.59 3.20
C THR A 75 -20.57 15.53 4.26
N GLY A 76 -21.62 14.73 4.05
CA GLY A 76 -21.98 13.66 4.98
C GLY A 76 -22.40 14.20 6.34
N SER A 77 -21.87 13.63 7.41
CA SER A 77 -22.20 14.02 8.79
C SER A 77 -21.56 15.35 9.21
N LYS A 78 -20.55 15.82 8.47
CA LYS A 78 -19.69 16.96 8.83
C LYS A 78 -18.97 16.80 10.18
N GLN A 79 -18.79 15.56 10.63
CA GLN A 79 -17.97 15.24 11.79
C GLN A 79 -16.48 15.18 11.42
N GLN A 80 -15.62 14.92 12.41
CA GLN A 80 -14.17 14.93 12.22
C GLN A 80 -13.74 13.77 11.32
N GLN A 81 -12.77 14.03 10.46
CA GLN A 81 -12.32 13.06 9.47
C GLN A 81 -11.58 11.89 10.15
N ILE A 82 -11.81 10.69 9.63
CA ILE A 82 -10.96 9.53 9.83
C ILE A 82 -10.40 9.09 8.48
N THR A 83 -9.10 8.87 8.44
CA THR A 83 -8.36 8.58 7.22
C THR A 83 -7.31 7.51 7.45
N LEU A 84 -6.62 7.10 6.37
CA LEU A 84 -5.31 6.47 6.51
C LEU A 84 -4.19 7.41 6.11
N TYR A 85 -3.23 7.54 7.02
CA TYR A 85 -2.03 8.34 6.84
C TYR A 85 -0.77 7.44 6.80
N PRO A 86 0.09 7.54 5.77
CA PRO A 86 1.19 6.59 5.58
C PRO A 86 2.37 6.79 6.53
N HIS A 87 2.46 7.94 7.20
CA HIS A 87 3.59 8.30 8.06
C HIS A 87 3.25 8.17 9.54
N LYS A 88 4.27 7.97 10.38
CA LYS A 88 4.14 7.94 11.84
C LYS A 88 3.87 9.36 12.36
N ASP A 89 2.82 9.51 13.15
CA ASP A 89 2.33 10.76 13.71
C ASP A 89 1.67 10.50 15.06
N GLU A 90 1.65 11.49 15.95
CA GLU A 90 0.95 11.40 17.24
C GLU A 90 -0.58 11.27 17.03
N ASN A 91 -1.10 11.82 15.94
CA ASN A 91 -2.50 11.69 15.49
C ASN A 91 -2.87 10.27 15.00
N ASN A 92 -1.93 9.32 15.03
CA ASN A 92 -2.19 7.92 14.75
C ASN A 92 -2.43 7.10 16.03
N VAL A 93 -2.36 7.72 17.20
CA VAL A 93 -2.42 7.05 18.51
C VAL A 93 -3.86 6.99 19.01
N TRP A 94 -4.32 5.76 19.25
CA TRP A 94 -5.65 5.46 19.76
C TRP A 94 -5.54 4.77 21.12
N LEU A 95 -6.28 5.24 22.11
CA LEU A 95 -6.48 4.57 23.39
C LEU A 95 -7.62 3.56 23.25
N LEU A 96 -7.38 2.33 23.66
CA LEU A 96 -8.38 1.26 23.63
C LEU A 96 -9.22 1.29 24.91
N GLU A 97 -10.44 1.81 24.83
CA GLU A 97 -11.38 1.80 25.96
C GLU A 97 -12.26 0.55 25.91
N ASN A 98 -12.65 0.03 27.07
CA ASN A 98 -13.69 -1.00 27.15
C ASN A 98 -15.09 -0.38 26.96
N GLN A 99 -16.09 -1.21 26.71
CA GLN A 99 -17.50 -0.81 26.67
C GLN A 99 -17.94 -0.13 27.99
N THR A 100 -17.41 -0.59 29.12
CA THR A 100 -17.68 -0.04 30.46
C THR A 100 -16.43 0.64 31.03
N GLN A 101 -16.60 1.75 31.75
CA GLN A 101 -15.47 2.37 32.44
C GLN A 101 -15.09 1.58 33.70
N PRO A 102 -13.81 1.66 34.14
CA PRO A 102 -13.42 1.13 35.43
C PRO A 102 -14.12 1.86 36.57
N VAL A 103 -14.29 1.17 37.69
CA VAL A 103 -14.90 1.72 38.91
C VAL A 103 -13.85 1.98 39.98
N ASP A 104 -14.08 3.01 40.79
CA ASP A 104 -13.28 3.30 41.99
C ASP A 104 -13.59 2.32 43.13
N LEU A 105 -12.90 2.49 44.28
CA LEU A 105 -13.09 1.64 45.46
C LEU A 105 -14.50 1.75 46.06
N GLU A 106 -15.18 2.86 45.77
CA GLU A 106 -16.54 3.17 46.19
C GLU A 106 -17.60 2.67 45.17
N GLY A 107 -17.18 2.10 44.04
CA GLY A 107 -18.03 1.54 43.00
C GLY A 107 -18.57 2.58 41.99
N ASN A 108 -18.05 3.80 41.98
CA ASN A 108 -18.40 4.82 41.00
C ASN A 108 -17.51 4.71 39.76
N GLU A 109 -18.09 4.94 38.58
CA GLU A 109 -17.34 4.95 37.33
C GLU A 109 -16.33 6.10 37.30
N ILE A 110 -15.10 5.78 36.94
CA ILE A 110 -14.04 6.76 36.72
C ILE A 110 -14.21 7.32 35.31
N LYS A 111 -14.85 8.49 35.21
CA LYS A 111 -15.22 9.14 33.94
C LYS A 111 -14.05 9.85 33.24
N THR A 112 -12.94 9.13 33.04
CA THR A 112 -11.81 9.61 32.24
C THR A 112 -11.29 8.49 31.34
N PRO A 113 -10.91 8.77 30.08
CA PRO A 113 -10.23 7.81 29.21
C PRO A 113 -8.96 7.21 29.85
N LEU A 114 -8.31 7.94 30.75
CA LEU A 114 -7.08 7.53 31.43
C LEU A 114 -7.33 6.66 32.68
N ALA A 115 -8.59 6.27 32.96
CA ALA A 115 -8.93 5.44 34.13
C ALA A 115 -8.13 4.12 34.17
N TRP A 116 -7.82 3.57 33.00
CA TRP A 116 -7.10 2.31 32.82
C TRP A 116 -5.61 2.39 33.21
N ASP A 117 -5.03 3.59 33.32
CA ASP A 117 -3.60 3.77 33.57
C ASP A 117 -3.16 3.36 34.98
N ASN A 118 -4.10 3.21 35.92
CA ASN A 118 -3.81 2.90 37.33
C ASN A 118 -4.38 1.55 37.77
N ILE A 119 -4.81 0.72 36.83
CA ILE A 119 -5.51 -0.54 37.09
C ILE A 119 -4.74 -1.68 36.41
N GLU A 120 -4.86 -2.89 36.96
CA GLU A 120 -4.24 -4.06 36.35
C GLU A 120 -4.72 -4.25 34.89
N PRO A 121 -3.81 -4.37 33.91
CA PRO A 121 -4.17 -4.46 32.50
C PRO A 121 -5.07 -5.65 32.21
N THR A 122 -6.28 -5.38 31.72
CA THR A 122 -7.17 -6.43 31.20
C THR A 122 -6.90 -6.62 29.71
N LEU A 123 -6.41 -7.80 29.35
CA LEU A 123 -6.04 -8.16 27.98
C LEU A 123 -7.27 -8.22 27.07
N ILE A 124 -7.11 -7.84 25.80
CA ILE A 124 -8.21 -7.81 24.83
C ILE A 124 -8.28 -9.14 24.08
N GLU A 125 -9.28 -9.97 24.39
CA GLU A 125 -9.52 -11.28 23.77
C GLU A 125 -10.39 -11.20 22.49
N ASP A 126 -10.44 -12.28 21.72
CA ASP A 126 -11.33 -12.40 20.56
C ASP A 126 -12.80 -12.21 20.97
N GLY A 127 -13.52 -11.34 20.26
CA GLY A 127 -14.90 -10.98 20.58
C GLY A 127 -15.07 -9.85 21.59
N ALA A 128 -13.99 -9.30 22.16
CA ALA A 128 -14.06 -8.13 23.02
C ALA A 128 -14.65 -6.91 22.28
N VAL A 129 -15.41 -6.09 23.00
CA VAL A 129 -16.01 -4.85 22.48
C VAL A 129 -15.24 -3.67 23.05
N LEU A 130 -14.77 -2.79 22.17
CA LEU A 130 -13.96 -1.64 22.52
C LEU A 130 -14.46 -0.37 21.84
N LYS A 131 -14.02 0.77 22.38
CA LYS A 131 -14.08 2.08 21.73
C LYS A 131 -12.65 2.51 21.44
N LEU A 132 -12.45 3.12 20.27
CA LEU A 132 -11.15 3.65 19.85
C LEU A 132 -11.13 5.15 20.11
N TYR A 133 -10.50 5.59 21.20
CA TYR A 133 -10.44 7.00 21.60
C TYR A 133 -9.17 7.68 21.07
N HIS A 134 -9.34 8.77 20.32
CA HIS A 134 -8.27 9.59 19.80
C HIS A 134 -7.82 10.60 20.85
N VAL A 135 -6.59 10.42 21.36
CA VAL A 135 -6.07 11.14 22.53
C VAL A 135 -5.96 12.66 22.30
N ILE A 136 -5.65 13.08 21.07
CA ILE A 136 -5.37 14.49 20.77
C ILE A 136 -6.65 15.33 20.65
N THR A 137 -7.77 14.72 20.23
CA THR A 137 -8.99 15.46 19.89
C THR A 137 -10.20 15.09 20.74
N ASP A 138 -10.04 14.25 21.77
CA ASP A 138 -11.11 13.82 22.66
C ASP A 138 -12.32 13.19 21.95
N ARG A 139 -12.06 12.40 20.90
CA ARG A 139 -13.11 11.80 20.06
C ARG A 139 -12.92 10.32 19.87
N ARG A 140 -13.99 9.61 19.54
CA ARG A 140 -13.97 8.18 19.29
C ARG A 140 -14.24 7.89 17.82
N VAL A 141 -13.69 6.78 17.33
CA VAL A 141 -14.11 6.23 16.04
C VAL A 141 -15.61 5.93 16.14
N HIS A 142 -16.35 6.45 15.17
CA HIS A 142 -17.80 6.44 15.11
C HIS A 142 -18.25 5.99 13.72
N SER A 143 -19.34 5.24 13.67
CA SER A 143 -19.95 4.85 12.40
C SER A 143 -21.47 5.01 12.47
N HIS A 144 -22.06 5.56 11.42
CA HIS A 144 -23.47 5.89 11.36
C HIS A 144 -24.05 5.64 9.98
N ASP A 145 -25.34 5.87 9.79
CA ASP A 145 -26.01 5.68 8.50
C ASP A 145 -25.88 6.94 7.61
N HIS A 146 -24.64 7.36 7.38
CA HIS A 146 -24.29 8.38 6.38
C HIS A 146 -23.42 7.76 5.30
N ARG A 147 -23.55 8.26 4.06
CA ARG A 147 -22.71 7.84 2.94
C ARG A 147 -21.29 8.41 3.06
N PRO A 148 -20.24 7.65 2.73
CA PRO A 148 -18.88 8.17 2.63
C PRO A 148 -18.79 9.36 1.66
N PRO A 149 -17.84 10.28 1.88
CA PRO A 149 -17.73 11.52 1.12
C PRO A 149 -17.27 11.32 -0.33
N VAL A 150 -16.53 10.24 -0.63
CA VAL A 150 -16.00 9.97 -1.98
C VAL A 150 -16.62 8.71 -2.57
N THR A 151 -16.64 7.61 -1.81
CA THR A 151 -17.19 6.34 -2.29
C THR A 151 -18.70 6.31 -2.13
N ASP A 152 -19.41 6.53 -3.23
CA ASP A 152 -20.88 6.41 -3.29
C ASP A 152 -21.28 4.93 -3.54
N ALA A 153 -21.21 4.12 -2.49
CA ALA A 153 -21.58 2.71 -2.54
C ALA A 153 -22.57 2.36 -1.42
N ASP A 154 -23.66 1.67 -1.77
CA ASP A 154 -24.75 1.39 -0.82
C ASP A 154 -24.36 0.54 0.39
N TRP A 155 -23.30 -0.25 0.24
CA TRP A 155 -22.77 -1.15 1.24
C TRP A 155 -21.65 -0.55 2.09
N GLN A 156 -21.26 0.71 1.84
CA GLN A 156 -20.30 1.45 2.67
C GLN A 156 -20.97 2.62 3.38
N ASN A 157 -20.60 2.78 4.64
CA ASN A 157 -21.02 3.89 5.49
C ASN A 157 -19.80 4.72 5.89
N GLU A 158 -20.02 6.03 6.09
CA GLU A 158 -19.02 6.97 6.60
C GLU A 158 -18.53 6.54 7.98
N VAL A 159 -17.22 6.62 8.19
CA VAL A 159 -16.58 6.50 9.50
C VAL A 159 -15.97 7.86 9.84
N SER A 160 -16.25 8.34 11.04
CA SER A 160 -15.89 9.67 11.51
C SER A 160 -15.36 9.61 12.93
N ALA A 161 -14.73 10.70 13.39
CA ALA A 161 -14.40 10.89 14.79
C ALA A 161 -15.46 11.78 15.45
N TYR A 162 -16.13 11.26 16.48
CA TYR A 162 -17.23 11.93 17.18
C TYR A 162 -17.02 11.97 18.69
N GLY A 163 -17.66 12.93 19.35
CA GLY A 163 -17.52 13.18 20.78
C GLY A 163 -16.77 14.46 21.11
N TYR A 164 -16.51 14.64 22.40
CA TYR A 164 -15.82 15.77 23.01
C TYR A 164 -15.31 15.36 24.40
N GLU A 165 -14.46 16.20 25.01
CA GLU A 165 -13.92 15.94 26.34
C GLU A 165 -15.04 15.75 27.37
N GLY A 166 -15.00 14.65 28.12
CA GLY A 166 -16.03 14.28 29.10
C GLY A 166 -17.28 13.62 28.50
N PHE A 167 -17.38 13.47 27.19
CA PHE A 167 -18.36 12.57 26.57
C PHE A 167 -17.90 11.12 26.73
N GLU A 168 -18.76 10.24 27.24
CA GLU A 168 -18.41 8.82 27.45
C GLU A 168 -18.45 7.97 26.18
N GLY A 169 -19.03 8.50 25.10
CA GLY A 169 -19.35 7.76 23.89
C GLY A 169 -20.80 7.28 23.87
N ASP A 170 -21.26 6.86 22.70
CA ASP A 170 -22.56 6.22 22.52
C ASP A 170 -22.43 4.82 21.88
N ALA A 171 -23.57 4.19 21.58
CA ALA A 171 -23.58 2.83 21.05
C ALA A 171 -22.95 2.70 19.65
N ASN A 172 -22.86 3.80 18.89
CA ASN A 172 -22.25 3.84 17.55
C ASN A 172 -20.71 4.02 17.61
N ASP A 173 -20.14 4.11 18.81
CA ASP A 173 -18.68 4.09 19.02
C ASP A 173 -18.15 2.67 19.31
N LEU A 174 -19.05 1.68 19.42
CA LEU A 174 -18.71 0.32 19.84
C LEU A 174 -18.29 -0.56 18.66
N PHE A 175 -17.05 -1.07 18.73
CA PHE A 175 -16.50 -2.00 17.75
C PHE A 175 -16.08 -3.31 18.44
N LYS A 176 -16.58 -4.43 17.93
CA LYS A 176 -16.15 -5.76 18.34
C LYS A 176 -14.90 -6.17 17.58
N VAL A 177 -13.89 -6.61 18.31
CA VAL A 177 -12.70 -7.25 17.77
C VAL A 177 -13.06 -8.66 17.31
N GLU A 178 -12.76 -8.98 16.05
CA GLU A 178 -12.88 -10.34 15.52
C GLU A 178 -11.53 -10.77 14.94
N ILE A 179 -10.85 -11.70 15.62
CA ILE A 179 -9.51 -12.16 15.24
C ILE A 179 -9.59 -13.12 14.05
N VAL A 180 -8.76 -12.86 13.03
CA VAL A 180 -8.68 -13.67 11.82
C VAL A 180 -7.57 -14.72 11.99
N LYS A 181 -7.94 -15.82 12.65
CA LYS A 181 -7.02 -16.86 13.14
C LYS A 181 -6.04 -17.45 12.11
N HIS A 182 -6.43 -17.51 10.83
CA HIS A 182 -5.57 -18.07 9.78
C HIS A 182 -4.53 -17.07 9.25
N LEU A 183 -4.67 -15.78 9.57
CA LEU A 183 -3.71 -14.72 9.24
C LEU A 183 -2.86 -14.29 10.45
N SER A 184 -3.31 -14.58 11.67
CA SER A 184 -2.54 -14.32 12.89
C SER A 184 -1.40 -15.33 13.09
N ASP A 185 -0.27 -14.85 13.63
CA ASP A 185 0.95 -15.62 13.83
C ASP A 185 1.09 -16.09 15.29
N GLY A 186 1.21 -17.40 15.50
CA GLY A 186 1.26 -18.01 16.84
C GLY A 186 -0.12 -18.33 17.43
N GLU A 187 -0.17 -19.22 18.43
CA GLU A 187 -1.43 -19.66 19.05
C GLU A 187 -2.06 -18.56 19.93
N VAL A 188 -1.23 -17.82 20.67
CA VAL A 188 -1.71 -16.75 21.56
C VAL A 188 -2.36 -15.61 20.77
N ALA A 189 -1.80 -15.25 19.61
CA ALA A 189 -2.35 -14.21 18.72
C ALA A 189 -3.66 -14.62 18.01
N LYS A 190 -4.10 -15.87 18.18
CA LYS A 190 -5.42 -16.36 17.71
C LYS A 190 -6.49 -16.28 18.79
N GLU A 191 -6.10 -16.04 20.04
CA GLU A 191 -6.99 -15.98 21.20
C GLU A 191 -7.15 -14.55 21.72
N ARG A 192 -6.09 -13.72 21.63
CA ARG A 192 -6.09 -12.34 22.09
C ARG A 192 -5.26 -11.42 21.20
N LEU A 193 -5.52 -10.12 21.29
CA LEU A 193 -4.79 -9.10 20.55
C LEU A 193 -3.32 -9.05 20.99
N ARG A 194 -2.46 -9.23 20.00
CA ARG A 194 -1.01 -9.06 20.10
C ARG A 194 -0.47 -8.18 18.99
N THR A 195 0.42 -7.29 19.37
CA THR A 195 1.09 -6.33 18.47
C THR A 195 1.82 -7.08 17.35
N ILE A 196 1.73 -6.59 16.11
CA ILE A 196 2.28 -7.14 14.85
C ILE A 196 1.68 -8.49 14.42
N GLU A 197 1.57 -9.43 15.36
CA GLU A 197 1.23 -10.84 15.17
C GLU A 197 -0.26 -11.06 14.88
N THR A 198 -1.15 -10.28 15.50
CA THR A 198 -2.61 -10.47 15.36
C THR A 198 -3.17 -9.71 14.18
N LYS A 199 -3.89 -10.40 13.30
CA LYS A 199 -4.69 -9.79 12.24
C LYS A 199 -6.16 -9.88 12.61
N PHE A 200 -6.86 -8.75 12.66
CA PHE A 200 -8.24 -8.68 13.16
C PHE A 200 -9.11 -7.75 12.32
N LYS A 201 -10.42 -7.90 12.50
CA LYS A 201 -11.46 -7.00 11.99
C LYS A 201 -12.05 -6.20 13.16
N LEU A 202 -12.52 -4.99 12.87
CA LEU A 202 -13.31 -4.19 13.80
C LEU A 202 -14.74 -4.12 13.29
N VAL A 203 -15.63 -4.86 13.94
CA VAL A 203 -17.05 -4.98 13.56
C VAL A 203 -17.86 -3.99 14.35
N HIS A 204 -18.43 -2.99 13.68
CA HIS A 204 -19.30 -2.02 14.31
C HIS A 204 -20.57 -2.70 14.84
N ILE A 205 -20.85 -2.55 16.14
CA ILE A 205 -21.92 -3.30 16.83
C ILE A 205 -23.31 -2.96 16.28
N MET A 206 -23.61 -1.67 16.10
CA MET A 206 -24.97 -1.23 15.80
C MET A 206 -25.43 -1.59 14.39
N THR A 207 -24.51 -1.62 13.43
CA THR A 207 -24.84 -1.85 12.01
C THR A 207 -24.29 -3.16 11.45
N GLY A 208 -23.39 -3.84 12.17
CA GLY A 208 -22.71 -5.07 11.73
C GLY A 208 -21.74 -4.87 10.58
N CYS A 209 -21.47 -3.63 10.16
CA CYS A 209 -20.44 -3.36 9.15
C CYS A 209 -19.03 -3.50 9.75
N VAL A 210 -18.05 -3.67 8.90
CA VAL A 210 -16.65 -3.86 9.31
C VAL A 210 -15.84 -2.64 8.89
N LEU A 211 -14.98 -2.14 9.78
CA LEU A 211 -14.04 -1.07 9.46
C LEU A 211 -13.20 -1.48 8.24
N PHE A 212 -13.19 -0.62 7.23
CA PHE A 212 -12.77 -0.96 5.88
C PHE A 212 -11.98 0.19 5.27
N SER A 213 -10.95 -0.13 4.50
CA SER A 213 -10.24 0.86 3.68
C SER A 213 -9.77 0.28 2.35
N HIS A 214 -9.48 1.17 1.41
CA HIS A 214 -9.13 0.83 0.03
C HIS A 214 -8.27 1.94 -0.59
N LYS A 215 -7.85 1.75 -1.85
CA LYS A 215 -6.87 2.63 -2.52
C LYS A 215 -7.42 4.00 -2.92
N VAL A 216 -8.69 4.32 -2.63
CA VAL A 216 -9.28 5.62 -2.94
C VAL A 216 -8.78 6.65 -1.95
N LYS A 217 -8.31 7.77 -2.48
CA LYS A 217 -7.87 8.94 -1.72
C LYS A 217 -9.01 9.94 -1.60
N LEU A 218 -9.04 10.62 -0.47
CA LEU A 218 -9.82 11.83 -0.30
C LEU A 218 -9.25 12.96 -1.20
N PRO A 219 -10.08 13.87 -1.71
CA PRO A 219 -9.62 15.06 -2.44
C PRO A 219 -8.76 15.99 -1.58
N ASP A 220 -8.37 17.14 -2.12
CA ASP A 220 -7.53 18.15 -1.47
C ASP A 220 -7.96 18.52 -0.03
N TRP A 221 -9.28 18.53 0.25
CA TRP A 221 -9.81 18.83 1.57
C TRP A 221 -9.49 17.76 2.64
N GLY A 222 -9.13 16.54 2.21
CA GLY A 222 -8.68 15.43 3.05
C GLY A 222 -7.20 15.11 2.83
N PHE A 223 -6.42 16.08 2.32
CA PHE A 223 -4.97 16.03 2.20
C PHE A 223 -4.43 14.82 1.41
N GLU A 224 -5.19 14.33 0.43
CA GLU A 224 -4.87 13.12 -0.34
C GLU A 224 -4.66 11.84 0.49
N GLN A 225 -5.16 11.82 1.73
CA GLN A 225 -5.13 10.65 2.59
C GLN A 225 -6.16 9.62 2.12
N GLN A 226 -5.99 8.34 2.49
CA GLN A 226 -6.91 7.29 2.04
C GLN A 226 -8.21 7.29 2.83
N GLU A 227 -9.32 6.94 2.17
CA GLU A 227 -10.65 6.89 2.76
C GLU A 227 -10.80 5.68 3.70
N VAL A 228 -11.40 5.91 4.86
CA VAL A 228 -11.82 4.87 5.82
C VAL A 228 -13.34 4.88 5.90
N THR A 229 -13.94 3.70 5.83
CA THR A 229 -15.39 3.50 5.82
C THR A 229 -15.76 2.30 6.68
N CYS A 230 -17.06 2.04 6.82
CA CYS A 230 -17.57 0.83 7.43
C CYS A 230 -18.41 0.05 6.41
N ALA A 231 -17.91 -1.12 5.99
CA ALA A 231 -18.45 -1.88 4.88
C ALA A 231 -19.29 -3.09 5.34
N LYS A 232 -20.48 -3.25 4.76
CA LYS A 232 -21.29 -4.47 4.87
C LYS A 232 -20.94 -5.42 3.73
N GLY A 233 -20.27 -6.53 4.05
CA GLY A 233 -19.83 -7.49 3.03
C GLY A 233 -18.60 -7.04 2.22
N GLY A 234 -17.73 -6.22 2.84
CA GLY A 234 -16.45 -5.84 2.25
C GLY A 234 -15.53 -7.05 2.01
N THR A 235 -14.57 -6.89 1.11
CA THR A 235 -13.56 -7.94 0.87
C THR A 235 -12.72 -8.18 2.12
N LEU A 236 -12.38 -9.44 2.39
CA LEU A 236 -11.61 -9.80 3.58
C LEU A 236 -10.31 -8.99 3.68
N PRO A 237 -9.45 -8.89 2.65
CA PRO A 237 -8.17 -8.17 2.77
C PRO A 237 -8.32 -6.69 3.15
N ASN A 238 -9.34 -6.00 2.63
CA ASN A 238 -9.61 -4.59 2.91
C ASN A 238 -10.32 -4.35 4.26
N SER A 239 -10.60 -5.42 5.00
CA SER A 239 -11.23 -5.36 6.31
C SER A 239 -10.24 -5.73 7.43
N ILE A 240 -8.99 -6.07 7.08
CA ILE A 240 -7.98 -6.54 8.04
C ILE A 240 -7.13 -5.37 8.53
N TRP A 241 -6.97 -5.35 9.85
CA TRP A 241 -6.14 -4.42 10.59
C TRP A 241 -5.18 -5.19 11.48
N TYR A 242 -4.12 -4.51 11.91
CA TYR A 242 -3.24 -5.00 12.95
C TYR A 242 -2.66 -3.84 13.74
N ILE A 243 -2.27 -4.10 14.98
CA ILE A 243 -1.61 -3.11 15.84
C ILE A 243 -0.12 -3.13 15.53
N GLU A 244 0.47 -1.98 15.18
CA GLU A 244 1.90 -1.90 14.90
C GLU A 244 2.70 -1.45 16.13
N SER A 245 2.21 -0.47 16.88
CA SER A 245 2.80 -0.02 18.13
C SER A 245 1.81 -0.12 19.26
N ASN A 246 2.33 -0.38 20.46
CA ASN A 246 1.55 -0.51 21.68
C ASN A 246 2.37 0.05 22.84
N ASP A 247 1.74 0.88 23.66
CA ASP A 247 2.30 1.42 24.89
C ASP A 247 1.22 1.43 25.98
N HIS A 248 1.56 0.99 27.18
CA HIS A 248 0.62 0.95 28.31
C HIS A 248 1.37 1.19 29.62
N PRO A 249 0.97 2.17 30.46
CA PRO A 249 1.72 2.55 31.66
C PRO A 249 1.94 1.41 32.68
N GLN A 250 0.96 0.51 32.82
CA GLN A 250 1.01 -0.63 33.74
C GLN A 250 1.64 -1.91 33.15
N LEU A 251 2.04 -1.93 31.87
CA LEU A 251 2.82 -3.06 31.37
C LEU A 251 4.23 -2.97 31.96
N LYS A 252 4.69 -4.08 32.54
CA LYS A 252 6.00 -4.14 33.18
C LYS A 252 7.13 -3.94 32.15
N GLU A 253 8.26 -3.41 32.60
CA GLU A 253 9.44 -3.23 31.73
C GLU A 253 9.98 -4.54 31.15
N ASP A 254 9.76 -5.67 31.84
CA ASP A 254 10.13 -7.03 31.44
C ASP A 254 9.04 -7.74 30.64
N ALA A 255 7.97 -7.04 30.24
CA ALA A 255 6.94 -7.60 29.37
C ALA A 255 7.55 -8.13 28.06
N GLU A 256 6.96 -9.21 27.54
CA GLU A 256 7.34 -9.78 26.25
C GLU A 256 7.25 -8.70 25.17
N LYS A 257 8.31 -8.55 24.38
CA LYS A 257 8.35 -7.62 23.25
C LYS A 257 8.45 -8.37 21.94
N VAL A 258 7.80 -7.81 20.92
CA VAL A 258 7.75 -8.34 19.56
C VAL A 258 8.25 -7.28 18.58
N ASN A 259 8.75 -7.77 17.46
CA ASN A 259 9.16 -6.95 16.33
C ASN A 259 8.90 -7.73 15.04
N TYR A 260 8.93 -7.03 13.92
CA TYR A 260 8.78 -7.64 12.61
C TYR A 260 9.87 -8.68 12.34
N ARG A 261 9.49 -9.80 11.74
CA ARG A 261 10.43 -10.80 11.28
C ARG A 261 11.23 -10.25 10.11
N ASN A 262 12.55 -10.47 10.12
CA ASN A 262 13.39 -10.07 9.00
C ASN A 262 13.04 -10.94 7.76
N PRO A 263 12.53 -10.34 6.66
CA PRO A 263 12.13 -11.07 5.46
C PRO A 263 13.32 -11.67 4.68
N GLY A 264 14.56 -11.30 5.01
CA GLY A 264 15.77 -11.72 4.32
C GLY A 264 15.83 -11.20 2.87
N PHE A 265 16.85 -11.62 2.13
CA PHE A 265 17.06 -11.13 0.75
C PHE A 265 15.89 -11.49 -0.18
N PHE A 266 15.44 -12.75 -0.17
CA PHE A 266 14.42 -13.22 -1.11
C PHE A 266 13.04 -12.63 -0.83
N GLY A 267 12.68 -12.42 0.45
CA GLY A 267 11.45 -11.73 0.81
C GLY A 267 11.46 -10.30 0.28
N LYS A 268 12.54 -9.54 0.58
CA LYS A 268 12.73 -8.18 0.07
C LYS A 268 12.74 -8.11 -1.45
N PHE A 269 13.46 -9.04 -2.11
CA PHE A 269 13.56 -9.08 -3.57
C PHE A 269 12.20 -9.27 -4.20
N TRP A 270 11.44 -10.29 -3.78
CA TRP A 270 10.15 -10.59 -4.41
C TRP A 270 9.08 -9.53 -4.13
N GLU A 271 9.08 -8.96 -2.93
CA GLU A 271 8.21 -7.85 -2.59
C GLU A 271 8.51 -6.63 -3.48
N LEU A 272 9.77 -6.25 -3.62
CA LEU A 272 10.15 -5.12 -4.48
C LEU A 272 9.80 -5.38 -5.95
N GLN A 273 9.95 -6.61 -6.46
CA GLN A 273 9.51 -6.96 -7.82
C GLN A 273 7.99 -6.78 -8.02
N LYS A 274 7.18 -7.16 -7.03
CA LYS A 274 5.72 -6.93 -7.07
C LYS A 274 5.40 -5.44 -7.06
N VAL A 275 6.08 -4.66 -6.23
CA VAL A 275 5.91 -3.21 -6.19
C VAL A 275 6.30 -2.59 -7.53
N MET A 276 7.48 -2.93 -8.08
CA MET A 276 7.90 -2.48 -9.42
C MET A 276 6.88 -2.79 -10.51
N TRP A 277 6.34 -4.01 -10.51
CA TRP A 277 5.32 -4.43 -11.48
C TRP A 277 4.02 -3.63 -11.34
N THR A 278 3.50 -3.53 -10.12
CA THR A 278 2.23 -2.83 -9.86
C THR A 278 2.35 -1.33 -10.09
N THR A 279 3.47 -0.71 -9.71
CA THR A 279 3.76 0.70 -10.01
C THR A 279 3.84 0.92 -11.50
N ASN A 280 4.58 0.08 -12.25
CA ASN A 280 4.68 0.22 -13.70
C ASN A 280 3.31 0.07 -14.40
N ALA A 281 2.46 -0.85 -13.94
CA ALA A 281 1.09 -0.98 -14.43
C ALA A 281 0.19 0.23 -14.09
N GLY A 282 0.53 0.97 -13.03
CA GLY A 282 -0.19 2.18 -12.62
C GLY A 282 0.23 3.47 -13.34
N LEU A 283 1.32 3.46 -14.13
CA LEU A 283 1.81 4.61 -14.89
C LEU A 283 0.95 4.87 -16.14
N VAL A 284 -0.26 5.39 -15.93
CA VAL A 284 -1.25 5.64 -17.00
C VAL A 284 -1.43 7.11 -17.35
N GLU A 285 -0.70 8.01 -16.68
CA GLU A 285 -0.81 9.45 -16.92
C GLU A 285 -0.30 9.84 -18.31
N SER A 286 -1.07 10.69 -19.00
CA SER A 286 -0.69 11.27 -20.28
C SER A 286 0.08 12.57 -20.09
N HIS A 287 1.05 12.84 -20.95
CA HIS A 287 1.75 14.12 -20.99
C HIS A 287 1.74 14.69 -22.42
N ALA A 288 1.86 16.01 -22.58
CA ALA A 288 1.72 16.68 -23.88
C ALA A 288 2.75 16.24 -24.97
N TRP A 289 3.78 15.50 -24.56
CA TRP A 289 4.85 14.96 -25.41
C TRP A 289 4.84 13.43 -25.47
N ASP A 290 3.77 12.79 -25.00
CA ASP A 290 3.60 11.35 -25.15
C ASP A 290 3.47 10.98 -26.63
N SER A 291 3.82 9.75 -26.97
CA SER A 291 3.76 9.27 -28.33
C SER A 291 3.35 7.81 -28.36
N ARG A 292 2.66 7.41 -29.42
CA ARG A 292 2.20 6.02 -29.58
C ARG A 292 3.25 5.20 -30.34
N PRO A 293 3.50 3.92 -29.97
CA PRO A 293 4.51 3.07 -30.61
C PRO A 293 4.41 2.99 -32.14
N GLN A 294 3.18 3.03 -32.69
CA GLN A 294 2.97 2.98 -34.15
C GLN A 294 3.52 4.21 -34.89
N SER A 295 3.71 5.32 -34.18
CA SER A 295 4.24 6.57 -34.75
C SER A 295 5.77 6.63 -34.78
N TRP A 296 6.45 5.73 -34.06
CA TRP A 296 7.91 5.78 -33.92
C TRP A 296 8.64 5.45 -35.22
N PRO A 297 8.28 4.40 -36.01
CA PRO A 297 8.99 4.08 -37.24
C PRO A 297 8.94 5.19 -38.31
N ILE A 298 7.88 6.00 -38.31
CA ILE A 298 7.71 7.12 -39.25
C ILE A 298 8.29 8.44 -38.74
N LEU A 299 8.79 8.48 -37.50
CA LEU A 299 9.34 9.68 -36.85
C LEU A 299 8.36 10.87 -36.89
N ARG A 300 7.08 10.63 -36.53
CA ARG A 300 6.00 11.63 -36.69
C ARG A 300 6.21 12.88 -35.82
N ARG A 301 6.71 12.70 -34.60
CA ARG A 301 6.97 13.75 -33.61
C ARG A 301 8.07 13.29 -32.67
N GLY A 302 8.92 14.21 -32.24
CA GLY A 302 9.93 13.98 -31.20
C GLY A 302 9.47 14.39 -29.81
N ILE A 303 10.39 14.33 -28.84
CA ILE A 303 10.13 14.63 -27.42
C ILE A 303 10.93 15.87 -27.03
N ASN A 304 10.26 16.82 -26.37
CA ASN A 304 10.95 17.99 -25.82
C ASN A 304 11.49 17.66 -24.43
N PHE A 305 12.79 17.85 -24.22
CA PHE A 305 13.46 17.59 -22.93
C PHE A 305 13.59 18.85 -22.08
N TRP A 306 13.84 20.00 -22.72
CA TRP A 306 14.13 21.23 -21.99
C TRP A 306 13.94 22.45 -22.89
N GLY A 307 13.48 23.56 -22.31
CA GLY A 307 13.46 24.86 -22.98
C GLY A 307 13.59 26.02 -21.99
N LYS A 308 14.55 26.92 -22.23
CA LYS A 308 14.74 28.18 -21.49
C LYS A 308 15.55 29.16 -22.35
N ASP A 309 15.40 30.46 -22.12
CA ASP A 309 16.23 31.50 -22.74
C ASP A 309 16.30 31.39 -24.28
N HIS A 310 15.15 31.12 -24.90
CA HIS A 310 15.00 30.90 -26.36
C HIS A 310 15.86 29.77 -26.92
N ARG A 311 16.25 28.80 -26.09
CA ARG A 311 16.94 27.57 -26.47
C ARG A 311 16.10 26.37 -26.07
N GLN A 312 16.21 25.29 -26.83
CA GLN A 312 15.49 24.04 -26.59
C GLN A 312 16.36 22.83 -26.87
N ILE A 313 16.19 21.76 -26.08
CA ILE A 313 16.76 20.44 -26.31
C ILE A 313 15.61 19.54 -26.74
N TYR A 314 15.63 19.14 -28.01
CA TYR A 314 14.58 18.34 -28.62
C TYR A 314 15.16 17.02 -29.12
N LEU A 315 14.59 15.90 -28.67
CA LEU A 315 14.96 14.57 -29.13
C LEU A 315 14.19 14.23 -30.38
N ILE A 316 14.90 14.23 -31.51
CA ILE A 316 14.42 13.76 -32.79
C ILE A 316 15.52 12.97 -33.50
N GLY A 317 15.17 11.81 -34.04
CA GLY A 317 16.09 11.00 -34.83
C GLY A 317 16.51 11.71 -36.11
N ASN A 318 17.64 11.29 -36.71
CA ASN A 318 18.00 11.72 -38.05
C ASN A 318 17.02 11.09 -39.06
N PRO A 319 16.17 11.86 -39.77
CA PRO A 319 15.11 11.31 -40.60
C PRO A 319 15.62 10.38 -41.71
N LEU A 320 16.78 10.69 -42.29
CA LEU A 320 17.36 9.88 -43.37
C LEU A 320 17.74 8.48 -42.87
N ILE A 321 18.41 8.39 -41.72
CA ILE A 321 18.81 7.11 -41.12
C ILE A 321 17.57 6.36 -40.60
N TRP A 322 16.64 7.08 -39.98
CA TRP A 322 15.46 6.49 -39.35
C TRP A 322 14.51 5.86 -40.38
N TRP A 323 14.20 6.58 -41.44
CA TRP A 323 13.31 6.09 -42.49
C TRP A 323 13.98 4.98 -43.31
N THR A 324 15.27 5.10 -43.63
CA THR A 324 15.99 4.03 -44.34
C THR A 324 16.08 2.75 -43.51
N SER A 325 16.27 2.85 -42.19
CA SER A 325 16.22 1.70 -41.27
C SER A 325 14.83 1.05 -41.26
N THR A 326 13.76 1.85 -41.15
CA THR A 326 12.37 1.35 -41.18
C THR A 326 12.04 0.68 -42.51
N VAL A 327 12.42 1.29 -43.63
CA VAL A 327 12.24 0.70 -44.98
C VAL A 327 13.03 -0.61 -45.10
N SER A 328 14.23 -0.69 -44.53
CA SER A 328 15.05 -1.92 -44.56
C SER A 328 14.36 -3.09 -43.86
N VAL A 329 13.64 -2.84 -42.76
CA VAL A 329 12.82 -3.87 -42.10
C VAL A 329 11.71 -4.37 -43.04
N VAL A 330 10.99 -3.47 -43.69
CA VAL A 330 9.91 -3.83 -44.64
C VAL A 330 10.45 -4.61 -45.84
N VAL A 331 11.57 -4.16 -46.40
CA VAL A 331 12.24 -4.85 -47.52
C VAL A 331 12.70 -6.25 -47.11
N TYR A 332 13.26 -6.40 -45.91
CA TYR A 332 13.64 -7.72 -45.40
C TYR A 332 12.43 -8.63 -45.20
N LEU A 333 11.31 -8.14 -44.67
CA LEU A 333 10.08 -8.94 -44.53
C LEU A 333 9.55 -9.43 -45.89
N ALA A 334 9.57 -8.57 -46.91
CA ALA A 334 9.20 -8.94 -48.27
C ALA A 334 10.17 -9.97 -48.87
N PHE A 335 11.48 -9.75 -48.69
CA PHE A 335 12.52 -10.72 -49.06
C PHE A 335 12.28 -12.08 -48.39
N LYS A 336 12.02 -12.10 -47.09
CA LYS A 336 11.80 -13.33 -46.31
C LYS A 336 10.55 -14.06 -46.77
N ALA A 337 9.45 -13.35 -46.99
CA ALA A 337 8.22 -13.93 -47.53
C ALA A 337 8.47 -14.58 -48.90
N LEU A 338 9.17 -13.90 -49.81
CA LEU A 338 9.54 -14.45 -51.11
C LEU A 338 10.48 -15.66 -51.00
N ALA A 339 11.48 -15.61 -50.11
CA ALA A 339 12.40 -16.71 -49.85
C ALA A 339 11.67 -17.96 -49.36
N VAL A 340 10.70 -17.80 -48.45
CA VAL A 340 9.85 -18.90 -47.96
C VAL A 340 8.99 -19.48 -49.08
N LEU A 341 8.38 -18.64 -49.92
CA LEU A 341 7.59 -19.11 -51.07
C LEU A 341 8.44 -19.88 -52.09
N ARG A 342 9.64 -19.39 -52.40
CA ARG A 342 10.59 -20.07 -53.30
C ARG A 342 11.06 -21.39 -52.73
N TRP A 343 11.33 -21.44 -51.42
CA TRP A 343 11.68 -22.68 -50.74
C TRP A 343 10.55 -23.71 -50.83
N GLN A 344 9.29 -23.32 -50.59
CA GLN A 344 8.13 -24.20 -50.79
C GLN A 344 7.97 -24.66 -52.24
N ARG A 345 8.37 -23.85 -53.21
CA ARG A 345 8.35 -24.19 -54.65
C ARG A 345 9.53 -25.08 -55.09
N GLY A 346 10.40 -25.49 -54.17
CA GLY A 346 11.51 -26.40 -54.42
C GLY A 346 12.81 -25.74 -54.86
N TYR A 347 12.90 -24.40 -54.83
CA TYR A 347 14.17 -23.70 -55.06
C TYR A 347 15.12 -23.90 -53.88
N LYS A 348 16.42 -24.07 -54.18
CA LYS A 348 17.47 -24.34 -53.19
C LYS A 348 18.31 -23.09 -52.88
N ASP A 349 17.66 -21.95 -52.67
CA ASP A 349 18.34 -20.65 -52.46
C ASP A 349 19.31 -20.68 -51.25
N TYR A 350 18.94 -21.42 -50.20
CA TYR A 350 19.76 -21.59 -48.99
C TYR A 350 21.04 -22.44 -49.17
N ASN A 351 21.23 -23.06 -50.34
CA ASN A 351 22.53 -23.67 -50.68
C ASN A 351 23.58 -22.61 -51.00
N ASN A 352 23.17 -21.38 -51.33
CA ASN A 352 24.06 -20.25 -51.53
C ASN A 352 24.48 -19.67 -50.17
N VAL A 353 25.79 -19.72 -49.87
CA VAL A 353 26.35 -19.28 -48.59
C VAL A 353 26.09 -17.78 -48.33
N PRO A 354 26.33 -16.85 -49.28
CA PRO A 354 25.95 -15.44 -49.12
C PRO A 354 24.47 -15.24 -48.76
N PHE A 355 23.56 -15.93 -49.46
CA PHE A 355 22.12 -15.84 -49.20
C PHE A 355 21.77 -16.27 -47.78
N LYS A 356 22.28 -17.44 -47.37
CA LYS A 356 22.08 -17.99 -46.02
C LYS A 356 22.63 -17.06 -44.94
N ARG A 357 23.82 -16.50 -45.15
CA ARG A 357 24.46 -15.58 -44.21
C ARG A 357 23.68 -14.27 -44.08
N PHE A 358 23.27 -13.67 -45.20
CA PHE A 358 22.45 -12.47 -45.22
C PHE A 358 21.13 -12.65 -44.45
N ASP A 359 20.41 -13.74 -44.72
CA ASP A 359 19.15 -14.05 -44.05
C ASP A 359 19.34 -14.27 -42.54
N TYR A 360 20.43 -14.93 -42.13
CA TYR A 360 20.74 -15.13 -40.71
C TYR A 360 21.09 -13.82 -39.99
N GLU A 361 22.01 -13.02 -40.55
CA GLU A 361 22.47 -11.78 -39.91
C GLU A 361 21.36 -10.73 -39.85
N VAL A 362 20.75 -10.41 -40.99
CA VAL A 362 19.66 -9.42 -41.05
C VAL A 362 18.42 -9.93 -40.34
N GLY A 363 18.12 -11.23 -40.45
CA GLY A 363 16.99 -11.83 -39.76
C GLY A 363 17.11 -11.77 -38.24
N THR A 364 18.31 -11.99 -37.70
CA THR A 364 18.56 -11.84 -36.27
C THR A 364 18.38 -10.39 -35.83
N SER A 365 18.84 -9.42 -36.61
CA SER A 365 18.63 -8.00 -36.33
C SER A 365 17.15 -7.58 -36.40
N VAL A 366 16.40 -8.06 -37.40
CA VAL A 366 14.97 -7.77 -37.54
C VAL A 366 14.16 -8.45 -36.43
N LEU A 367 14.51 -9.66 -36.03
CA LEU A 367 13.91 -10.31 -34.86
C LEU A 367 14.21 -9.53 -33.58
N GLY A 368 15.45 -9.05 -33.42
CA GLY A 368 15.84 -8.16 -32.34
C GLY A 368 14.98 -6.89 -32.33
N TRP A 369 14.82 -6.23 -33.47
CA TRP A 369 13.93 -5.07 -33.61
C TRP A 369 12.49 -5.39 -33.22
N ALA A 370 11.95 -6.52 -33.68
CA ALA A 370 10.58 -6.93 -33.38
C ALA A 370 10.37 -7.18 -31.88
N LEU A 371 11.28 -7.88 -31.21
CA LEU A 371 11.19 -8.17 -29.76
C LEU A 371 11.31 -6.93 -28.86
N HIS A 372 11.80 -5.80 -29.39
CA HIS A 372 11.93 -4.54 -28.63
C HIS A 372 10.87 -3.50 -28.99
N TRP A 373 10.07 -3.71 -30.04
CA TRP A 373 9.08 -2.74 -30.52
C TRP A 373 7.64 -3.26 -30.52
N LEU A 374 7.42 -4.54 -30.85
CA LEU A 374 6.11 -5.20 -30.73
C LEU A 374 5.82 -5.50 -29.26
#